data_AF-A0A2P8FR83-F1
#
_entry.id   AF-A0A2P8FR83-F1
#
_cell.length_a   1.000
_cell.length_b   1.000
_cell.length_c   1.000
_cell.angle_alpha   90.00
_cell.angle_beta   90.00
_cell.angle_gamma   90.00
#
_symmetry.space_group_name_H-M   'P 1'
#
loop_
_entity.id
_entity.type
_entity.pdbx_description
1 polymer ?
#
loop_
_entity_poly.entity_id
_entity_poly.type
_entity_poly.pdbx_seq_one_letter_code
_entity_poly.pdbx_strand_id
1 'polypeptide(L)'
;MKQTLYLLSVLLLTGSAAAAQVPKSIPGEYHLQGVMETASAILLKPDSTFELYFSYGAMDRQGNGKWQFQDGKIILNSRQRPERDFALVTSKTASDDFTTVKIVDSNAQILPFFETLIKTDGGEKYGKMSQEGIFQIPKIKTTGIDLFFSLAPERYTSFPVQSDDNYFEFRIEPWIIEIFVENIVLRPEKDGLVGEHPLLKGDAFSYEKMK
;
A
#
# COMPACT_ATOMS: atom_id res chain seq x y z
N MET A 1 -9.75 -12.63 78.90
CA MET A 1 -10.38 -12.54 77.56
C MET A 1 -9.30 -12.12 76.58
N LYS A 2 -8.97 -12.99 75.61
CA LYS A 2 -7.87 -12.81 74.63
C LYS A 2 -8.41 -12.06 73.41
N GLN A 3 -7.71 -11.02 72.95
CA GLN A 3 -7.94 -10.40 71.65
C GLN A 3 -6.85 -10.87 70.69
N THR A 4 -7.26 -11.45 69.56
CA THR A 4 -6.38 -11.97 68.51
C THR A 4 -6.30 -10.93 67.40
N LEU A 5 -5.09 -10.48 67.08
CA LEU A 5 -4.80 -9.51 66.02
C LEU A 5 -4.62 -10.26 64.69
N TYR A 6 -5.40 -9.91 63.65
CA TYR A 6 -5.17 -10.39 62.28
C TYR A 6 -4.33 -9.38 61.51
N LEU A 7 -3.20 -9.82 60.95
CA LEU A 7 -2.43 -9.07 59.95
C LEU A 7 -2.82 -9.59 58.56
N LEU A 8 -3.27 -8.68 57.69
CA LEU A 8 -3.54 -8.96 56.27
C LEU A 8 -2.35 -8.44 55.44
N SER A 9 -1.65 -9.34 54.75
CA SER A 9 -0.55 -8.99 53.84
C SER A 9 -1.08 -8.92 52.40
N VAL A 10 -1.04 -7.73 51.80
CA VAL A 10 -1.34 -7.52 50.37
C VAL A 10 -0.04 -7.63 49.57
N LEU A 11 0.03 -8.61 48.67
CA LEU A 11 1.15 -8.82 47.75
C LEU A 11 0.88 -8.00 46.47
N LEU A 12 1.59 -6.88 46.29
CA LEU A 12 1.58 -6.09 45.05
C LEU A 12 2.48 -6.78 44.02
N LEU A 13 1.88 -7.46 43.04
CA LEU A 13 2.57 -7.90 41.82
C LEU A 13 2.85 -6.67 40.94
N THR A 14 4.06 -6.14 41.03
CA THR A 14 4.59 -5.20 40.04
C THR A 14 4.92 -5.96 38.77
N GLY A 15 4.00 -5.95 37.81
CA GLY A 15 4.27 -6.40 36.44
C GLY A 15 5.22 -5.42 35.75
N SER A 16 6.51 -5.74 35.74
CA SER A 16 7.47 -5.06 34.87
C SER A 16 7.14 -5.43 33.43
N ALA A 17 6.46 -4.54 32.71
CA ALA A 17 6.46 -4.58 31.25
C ALA A 17 7.93 -4.42 30.81
N ALA A 18 8.57 -5.52 30.44
CA ALA A 18 9.88 -5.48 29.82
C ALA A 18 9.71 -4.77 28.48
N ALA A 19 9.96 -3.46 28.46
CA ALA A 19 10.19 -2.75 27.21
C ALA A 19 11.39 -3.45 26.55
N ALA A 20 11.12 -4.19 25.47
CA ALA A 20 12.16 -4.81 24.66
C ALA A 20 13.17 -3.71 24.32
N GLN A 21 14.37 -3.77 24.91
CA GLN A 21 15.42 -2.82 24.64
C GLN A 21 15.84 -3.03 23.19
N VAL A 22 15.36 -2.14 22.32
CA VAL A 22 15.86 -2.02 20.95
C VAL A 22 17.38 -1.82 21.06
N PRO A 23 18.21 -2.69 20.47
CA PRO A 23 19.64 -2.45 20.39
C PRO A 23 19.87 -1.05 19.82
N LYS A 24 20.65 -0.21 20.49
CA LYS A 24 20.94 1.18 20.06
C LYS A 24 21.47 1.28 18.62
N SER A 25 21.91 0.15 18.04
CA SER A 25 22.42 0.01 16.68
C SER A 25 21.37 -0.24 15.59
N ILE A 26 20.08 -0.48 15.89
CA ILE A 26 19.08 -0.78 14.84
C ILE A 26 18.62 0.46 14.06
N PRO A 27 18.33 1.62 14.68
CA PRO A 27 17.96 2.80 13.89
C PRO A 27 19.05 3.17 12.88
N GLY A 28 18.64 3.61 11.70
CA GLY A 28 19.51 3.95 10.59
C GLY A 28 18.84 3.80 9.23
N GLU A 29 19.58 4.17 8.19
CA GLU A 29 19.16 4.08 6.80
C GLU A 29 19.80 2.85 6.14
N TYR A 30 19.00 2.04 5.46
CA TYR A 30 19.38 0.74 4.92
C TYR A 30 19.05 0.68 3.43
N HIS A 31 20.06 0.54 2.57
CA HIS A 31 19.93 0.61 1.12
C HIS A 31 19.93 -0.78 0.50
N LEU A 32 18.94 -1.07 -0.33
CA LEU A 32 18.81 -2.32 -1.08
C LEU A 32 20.06 -2.54 -1.96
N GLN A 33 20.61 -3.75 -1.90
CA GLN A 33 21.79 -4.15 -2.66
C GLN A 33 21.46 -5.26 -3.67
N GLY A 34 22.22 -5.28 -4.76
CA GLY A 34 22.22 -6.40 -5.71
C GLY A 34 20.99 -6.52 -6.63
N VAL A 35 20.08 -5.54 -6.63
CA VAL A 35 18.94 -5.49 -7.54
C VAL A 35 19.19 -4.45 -8.63
N MET A 36 19.33 -4.91 -9.87
CA MET A 36 19.62 -4.06 -11.02
C MET A 36 18.47 -3.10 -11.30
N GLU A 37 18.78 -1.87 -11.72
CA GLU A 37 17.81 -0.82 -12.13
C GLU A 37 16.74 -0.46 -11.08
N THR A 38 16.96 -0.86 -9.83
CA THR A 38 16.03 -0.62 -8.72
C THR A 38 16.78 0.03 -7.59
N ALA A 39 16.27 1.15 -7.09
CA ALA A 39 16.74 1.74 -5.84
C ALA A 39 15.65 1.58 -4.77
N SER A 40 16.03 1.13 -3.59
CA SER A 40 15.14 1.16 -2.44
C SER A 40 15.93 1.40 -1.16
N ALA A 41 15.33 2.13 -0.23
CA ALA A 41 15.91 2.39 1.07
C ALA A 41 14.86 2.31 2.16
N ILE A 42 15.26 1.78 3.33
CA ILE A 42 14.44 1.74 4.54
C ILE A 42 15.13 2.59 5.59
N LEU A 43 14.47 3.64 6.04
CA LEU A 43 14.90 4.43 7.19
C LEU A 43 14.15 3.94 8.43
N LEU A 44 14.86 3.33 9.38
CA LEU A 44 14.33 2.99 10.69
C LEU A 44 14.67 4.09 11.69
N LYS A 45 13.66 4.80 12.19
CA LYS A 45 13.85 5.90 13.14
C LYS A 45 13.84 5.41 14.59
N PRO A 46 14.55 6.09 15.52
CA PRO A 46 14.60 5.70 16.94
C PRO A 46 13.24 5.71 17.66
N ASP A 47 12.24 6.41 17.13
CA ASP A 47 10.88 6.51 17.67
C ASP A 47 9.96 5.34 17.24
N SER A 48 10.55 4.27 16.69
CA SER A 48 9.83 3.09 16.17
C SER A 48 8.96 3.37 14.93
N THR A 49 9.23 4.45 14.19
CA THR A 49 8.65 4.70 12.86
C THR A 49 9.64 4.37 11.74
N PHE A 50 9.12 4.02 10.56
CA PHE A 50 9.95 3.82 9.38
C PHE A 50 9.45 4.63 8.18
N GLU A 51 10.37 4.91 7.27
CA GLU A 51 10.10 5.35 5.91
C GLU A 51 10.72 4.35 4.93
N LEU A 52 10.00 4.07 3.85
CA LEU A 52 10.44 3.23 2.74
C LEU A 52 10.42 4.08 1.48
N TYR A 53 11.52 4.09 0.75
CA TYR A 53 11.60 4.65 -0.59
C TYR A 53 11.82 3.53 -1.59
N PHE A 54 11.20 3.65 -2.76
CA PHE A 54 11.36 2.73 -3.88
C PHE A 54 11.33 3.52 -5.18
N SER A 55 12.33 3.30 -6.03
CA SER A 55 12.42 3.88 -7.36
C SER A 55 12.70 2.77 -8.37
N TYR A 56 11.85 2.70 -9.39
CA TYR A 56 11.99 1.77 -10.50
C TYR A 56 11.43 2.39 -11.78
N GLY A 57 12.26 2.44 -12.83
CA GLY A 57 11.89 3.05 -14.10
C GLY A 57 11.53 4.53 -13.94
N ALA A 58 10.28 4.90 -14.25
CA ALA A 58 9.78 6.27 -14.19
C ALA A 58 8.98 6.59 -12.92
N MET A 59 9.02 5.72 -11.91
CA MET A 59 8.14 5.80 -10.75
C MET A 59 8.92 5.79 -9.44
N ASP A 60 8.67 6.82 -8.63
CA ASP A 60 9.14 6.95 -7.26
C ASP A 60 7.96 6.78 -6.31
N ARG A 61 8.11 5.87 -5.35
CA ARG A 61 7.06 5.53 -4.38
C ARG A 61 7.61 5.56 -2.98
N GLN A 62 6.72 5.86 -2.05
CA GLN A 62 7.04 5.98 -0.64
C GLN A 62 6.03 5.23 0.20
N GLY A 63 6.49 4.64 1.29
CA GLY A 63 5.68 4.03 2.33
C GLY A 63 6.18 4.47 3.70
N ASN A 64 5.31 4.41 4.70
CA ASN A 64 5.68 4.70 6.08
C ASN A 64 4.86 3.85 7.04
N GLY A 65 5.31 3.79 8.29
CA GLY A 65 4.61 3.03 9.31
C GLY A 65 5.41 2.90 10.59
N LYS A 66 5.16 1.81 11.31
CA LYS A 66 5.86 1.45 12.54
C LYS A 66 6.70 0.21 12.33
N TRP A 67 7.80 0.15 13.06
CA TRP A 67 8.61 -1.05 13.16
C TRP A 67 8.73 -1.49 14.61
N GLN A 68 8.91 -2.79 14.81
CA GLN A 68 9.15 -3.38 16.13
C GLN A 68 10.28 -4.40 16.05
N PHE A 69 11.04 -4.52 17.13
CA PHE A 69 12.03 -5.58 17.28
C PHE A 69 11.47 -6.67 18.20
N GLN A 70 11.25 -7.86 17.65
CA GLN A 70 10.68 -9.00 18.37
C GLN A 70 11.38 -10.28 17.92
N ASP A 71 11.79 -11.12 18.88
CA ASP A 71 12.40 -12.44 18.63
C ASP A 71 13.58 -12.40 17.65
N GLY A 72 14.44 -11.37 17.77
CA GLY A 72 15.60 -11.19 16.90
C GLY A 72 15.28 -10.65 15.49
N LYS A 73 14.04 -10.24 15.24
CA LYS A 73 13.57 -9.78 13.93
C LYS A 73 13.01 -8.36 14.04
N ILE A 74 13.11 -7.62 12.94
CA ILE A 74 12.43 -6.36 12.72
C ILE A 74 11.17 -6.65 11.90
N ILE A 75 10.02 -6.20 12.38
CA ILE A 75 8.73 -6.36 11.70
C ILE A 75 8.22 -4.97 11.33
N LEU A 76 7.94 -4.74 10.05
CA LEU A 76 7.44 -3.46 9.52
C LEU A 76 5.95 -3.56 9.24
N ASN A 77 5.18 -2.55 9.66
CA ASN A 77 3.75 -2.43 9.39
C ASN A 77 3.35 -0.97 9.13
N SER A 78 2.72 -0.72 7.99
CA SER A 78 2.04 0.53 7.66
C SER A 78 0.66 0.61 8.30
N ARG A 79 -0.02 1.75 8.10
CA ARG A 79 -1.47 1.80 8.28
C ARG A 79 -2.17 0.79 7.37
N GLN A 80 -3.38 0.39 7.72
CA GLN A 80 -4.20 -0.45 6.85
C GLN A 80 -4.39 0.23 5.50
N ARG A 81 -4.13 -0.51 4.41
CA ARG A 81 -4.37 -0.04 3.05
C ARG A 81 -5.86 0.27 2.87
N PRO A 82 -6.25 1.49 2.43
CA PRO A 82 -7.65 1.79 2.12
C PRO A 82 -8.20 0.82 1.08
N GLU A 83 -9.49 0.50 1.12
CA GLU A 83 -10.09 -0.56 0.27
C GLU A 83 -9.94 -0.27 -1.25
N ARG A 84 -10.00 1.00 -1.64
CA ARG A 84 -10.08 1.42 -3.06
C ARG A 84 -9.02 2.47 -3.38
N ASP A 85 -8.50 2.42 -4.61
CA ASP A 85 -7.58 3.43 -5.16
C ASP A 85 -8.29 4.48 -6.02
N PHE A 86 -9.58 4.30 -6.25
CA PHE A 86 -10.42 5.18 -7.04
C PHE A 86 -11.73 5.44 -6.32
N ALA A 87 -12.36 6.57 -6.63
CA ALA A 87 -13.72 6.87 -6.23
C ALA A 87 -14.56 7.25 -7.45
N LEU A 88 -15.76 6.66 -7.55
CA LEU A 88 -16.78 7.06 -8.51
C LEU A 88 -17.33 8.42 -8.09
N VAL A 89 -17.17 9.42 -8.96
CA VAL A 89 -17.60 10.80 -8.75
C VAL A 89 -18.92 11.07 -9.45
N THR A 90 -19.08 10.57 -10.68
CA THR A 90 -20.30 10.75 -11.46
C THR A 90 -20.72 9.41 -12.07
N SER A 91 -22.00 9.08 -11.93
CA SER A 91 -22.69 8.05 -12.70
C SER A 91 -23.93 8.68 -13.29
N LYS A 92 -24.09 8.64 -14.62
CA LYS A 92 -25.27 9.21 -15.26
C LYS A 92 -25.58 8.55 -16.60
N THR A 93 -26.83 8.68 -17.00
CA THR A 93 -27.28 8.37 -18.35
C THR A 93 -26.88 9.51 -19.28
N ALA A 94 -26.08 9.19 -20.28
CA ALA A 94 -25.74 10.06 -21.41
C ALA A 94 -26.57 9.67 -22.64
N SER A 95 -26.94 10.67 -23.44
CA SER A 95 -27.77 10.51 -24.64
C SER A 95 -27.01 9.98 -25.85
N ASP A 96 -25.69 9.79 -25.74
CA ASP A 96 -24.86 9.25 -26.81
C ASP A 96 -24.90 7.71 -26.87
N ASP A 97 -24.29 7.18 -27.93
CA ASP A 97 -24.24 5.76 -28.27
C ASP A 97 -23.02 5.05 -27.65
N PHE A 98 -22.42 5.61 -26.60
CA PHE A 98 -21.22 5.05 -25.97
C PHE A 98 -21.42 4.73 -24.50
N THR A 99 -20.73 3.71 -24.01
CA THR A 99 -20.39 3.61 -22.60
C THR A 99 -19.02 4.27 -22.41
N THR A 100 -18.98 5.28 -21.55
CA THR A 100 -17.79 6.09 -21.28
C THR A 100 -17.31 5.88 -19.85
N VAL A 101 -16.04 5.51 -19.71
CA VAL A 101 -15.31 5.56 -18.44
C VAL A 101 -14.29 6.66 -18.54
N LYS A 102 -14.29 7.57 -17.56
CA LYS A 102 -13.37 8.70 -17.49
C LYS A 102 -12.65 8.73 -16.15
N ILE A 103 -11.34 8.96 -16.18
CA ILE A 103 -10.54 9.33 -15.02
C ILE A 103 -10.14 10.79 -15.16
N VAL A 104 -10.32 11.56 -14.08
CA VAL A 104 -9.91 12.96 -14.03
C VAL A 104 -8.74 13.11 -13.08
N ASP A 105 -7.67 13.74 -13.57
CA ASP A 105 -6.50 14.15 -12.80
C ASP A 105 -5.97 15.48 -13.33
N SER A 106 -5.34 16.29 -12.48
CA SER A 106 -4.70 17.54 -12.91
C SER A 106 -3.43 17.30 -13.73
N ASN A 107 -2.77 16.16 -13.52
CA ASN A 107 -1.63 15.72 -14.30
C ASN A 107 -2.08 14.82 -15.46
N ALA A 108 -2.38 15.42 -16.61
CA ALA A 108 -2.81 14.67 -17.79
C ALA A 108 -1.78 13.61 -18.28
N GLN A 109 -0.48 13.75 -17.93
CA GLN A 109 0.55 12.79 -18.34
C GLN A 109 0.42 11.43 -17.66
N ILE A 110 -0.26 11.35 -16.50
CA ILE A 110 -0.48 10.08 -15.80
C ILE A 110 -1.65 9.29 -16.39
N LEU A 111 -2.58 9.97 -17.09
CA LEU A 111 -3.84 9.39 -17.55
C LEU A 111 -3.63 8.14 -18.44
N PRO A 112 -2.69 8.12 -19.40
CA PRO A 112 -2.45 6.94 -20.24
C PRO A 112 -1.92 5.69 -19.52
N PHE A 113 -1.50 5.79 -18.26
CA PHE A 113 -1.06 4.65 -17.44
C PHE A 113 -2.21 3.97 -16.70
N PHE A 114 -3.40 4.56 -16.74
CA PHE A 114 -4.61 3.92 -16.25
C PHE A 114 -5.25 3.06 -17.33
N GLU A 115 -5.85 1.98 -16.87
CA GLU A 115 -6.54 1.02 -17.71
C GLU A 115 -7.88 0.70 -17.08
N THR A 116 -8.81 0.25 -17.91
CA THR A 116 -10.13 -0.17 -17.46
C THR A 116 -10.53 -1.46 -18.13
N LEU A 117 -11.28 -2.27 -17.39
CA LEU A 117 -12.02 -3.40 -17.89
C LEU A 117 -13.50 -3.14 -17.60
N ILE A 118 -14.27 -2.92 -18.66
CA ILE A 118 -15.72 -2.76 -18.61
C ILE A 118 -16.36 -4.14 -18.76
N LYS A 119 -17.10 -4.56 -17.73
CA LYS A 119 -17.90 -5.80 -17.71
C LYS A 119 -19.30 -5.49 -18.23
N THR A 120 -19.77 -6.31 -19.15
CA THR A 120 -21.05 -6.12 -19.84
C THR A 120 -21.77 -7.47 -19.97
N ASP A 121 -23.05 -7.46 -20.30
CA ASP A 121 -23.79 -8.70 -20.60
C ASP A 121 -23.24 -9.44 -21.83
N GLY A 122 -22.50 -8.73 -22.70
CA GLY A 122 -21.85 -9.27 -23.90
C GLY A 122 -20.37 -9.66 -23.70
N GLY A 123 -19.89 -9.71 -22.46
CA GLY A 123 -18.50 -10.01 -22.11
C GLY A 123 -17.70 -8.78 -21.68
N GLU A 124 -16.38 -8.89 -21.70
CA GLU A 124 -15.48 -7.87 -21.16
C GLU A 124 -14.82 -7.04 -22.27
N LYS A 125 -14.62 -5.75 -22.01
CA LYS A 125 -13.87 -4.83 -22.87
C LYS A 125 -12.78 -4.17 -22.07
N TYR A 126 -11.54 -4.44 -22.44
CA TYR A 126 -10.37 -3.88 -21.79
C TYR A 126 -9.71 -2.82 -22.67
N GLY A 127 -9.15 -1.78 -22.04
CA GLY A 127 -8.31 -0.81 -22.73
C GLY A 127 -7.65 0.21 -21.82
N LYS A 128 -6.69 0.93 -22.40
CA LYS A 128 -6.01 2.06 -21.76
C LYS A 128 -6.81 3.34 -21.91
N MET A 129 -6.69 4.22 -20.94
CA MET A 129 -7.25 5.57 -21.06
C MET A 129 -6.50 6.37 -22.13
N SER A 130 -7.20 7.29 -22.79
CA SER A 130 -6.59 8.28 -23.69
C SER A 130 -5.79 9.33 -22.90
N GLN A 131 -5.18 10.30 -23.61
CA GLN A 131 -4.51 11.46 -22.98
C GLN A 131 -5.49 12.34 -22.17
N GLU A 132 -6.78 12.27 -22.49
CA GLU A 132 -7.87 12.95 -21.80
C GLU A 132 -8.48 12.10 -20.68
N GLY A 133 -7.91 10.92 -20.40
CA GLY A 133 -8.40 10.02 -19.37
C GLY A 133 -9.66 9.26 -19.74
N ILE A 134 -9.95 9.10 -21.04
CA ILE A 134 -11.21 8.53 -21.51
C ILE A 134 -10.98 7.16 -22.16
N PHE A 135 -11.87 6.21 -21.83
CA PHE A 135 -12.05 4.98 -22.58
C PHE A 135 -13.53 4.79 -22.92
N GLN A 136 -13.82 4.43 -24.17
CA GLN A 136 -15.18 4.30 -24.68
C GLN A 136 -15.38 2.98 -25.43
N ILE A 137 -16.57 2.42 -25.29
CA ILE A 137 -17.07 1.28 -26.06
C ILE A 137 -18.47 1.60 -26.58
N PRO A 138 -18.97 0.92 -27.63
CA PRO A 138 -20.37 1.03 -28.02
C PRO A 138 -21.29 0.76 -26.83
N LYS A 139 -22.37 1.55 -26.71
CA LYS A 139 -23.31 1.46 -25.59
C LYS A 139 -23.86 0.05 -25.47
N ILE A 140 -23.57 -0.54 -24.33
CA ILE A 140 -24.00 -1.87 -23.94
C ILE A 140 -24.23 -1.84 -22.43
N LYS A 141 -25.16 -2.65 -21.93
CA LYS A 141 -25.45 -2.74 -20.51
C LYS A 141 -24.17 -3.09 -19.74
N THR A 142 -23.70 -2.13 -18.95
CA THR A 142 -22.54 -2.27 -18.08
C THR A 142 -22.98 -2.88 -16.76
N THR A 143 -22.27 -3.92 -16.32
CA THR A 143 -22.50 -4.62 -15.05
C THR A 143 -21.38 -4.39 -14.05
N GLY A 144 -20.22 -3.93 -14.51
CA GLY A 144 -19.12 -3.54 -13.64
C GLY A 144 -17.98 -2.85 -14.37
N ILE A 145 -17.14 -2.14 -13.61
CA ILE A 145 -15.96 -1.44 -14.09
C ILE A 145 -14.81 -1.77 -13.15
N ASP A 146 -13.73 -2.31 -13.68
CA ASP A 146 -12.48 -2.49 -12.96
C ASP A 146 -11.46 -1.45 -13.44
N LEU A 147 -10.77 -0.79 -12.52
CA LEU A 147 -9.75 0.22 -12.81
C LEU A 147 -8.38 -0.22 -12.32
N PHE A 148 -7.37 -0.01 -13.16
CA PHE A 148 -5.99 -0.44 -12.96
C PHE A 148 -5.05 0.74 -13.10
N PHE A 149 -3.94 0.73 -12.36
CA PHE A 149 -2.85 1.67 -12.54
C PHE A 149 -1.55 0.93 -12.81
N SER A 150 -1.04 1.05 -14.04
CA SER A 150 0.10 0.23 -14.51
C SER A 150 1.41 0.51 -13.79
N LEU A 151 1.55 1.70 -13.19
CA LEU A 151 2.76 2.09 -12.44
C LEU A 151 2.72 1.63 -10.96
N ALA A 152 1.58 1.15 -10.48
CA ALA A 152 1.42 0.51 -9.18
C ALA A 152 0.49 -0.72 -9.30
N PRO A 153 0.97 -1.81 -9.94
CA PRO A 153 0.12 -2.91 -10.42
C PRO A 153 -0.29 -3.90 -9.31
N GLU A 154 -0.13 -3.57 -8.03
CA GLU A 154 -0.38 -4.52 -6.94
C GLU A 154 -1.87 -4.87 -6.79
N ARG A 155 -2.77 -3.99 -7.25
CA ARG A 155 -4.21 -4.24 -7.23
C ARG A 155 -4.96 -3.44 -8.29
N TYR A 156 -6.22 -3.81 -8.46
CA TYR A 156 -7.23 -3.06 -9.17
C TYR A 156 -8.39 -2.71 -8.22
N THR A 157 -9.25 -1.78 -8.61
CA THR A 157 -10.49 -1.47 -7.89
C THR A 157 -11.70 -1.81 -8.74
N SER A 158 -12.63 -2.60 -8.20
CA SER A 158 -13.89 -2.96 -8.86
C SER A 158 -15.06 -2.11 -8.40
N PHE A 159 -15.90 -1.73 -9.36
CA PHE A 159 -17.16 -1.03 -9.15
C PHE A 159 -18.29 -1.82 -9.81
N PRO A 160 -19.16 -2.51 -9.05
CA PRO A 160 -20.37 -3.08 -9.62
C PRO A 160 -21.30 -1.96 -10.10
N VAL A 161 -21.90 -2.14 -11.27
CA VAL A 161 -22.84 -1.19 -11.88
C VAL A 161 -24.22 -1.83 -11.92
N GLN A 162 -25.18 -1.19 -11.26
CA GLN A 162 -26.57 -1.66 -11.18
C GLN A 162 -27.55 -0.78 -11.96
N SER A 163 -27.16 0.46 -12.28
CA SER A 163 -27.97 1.39 -13.08
C SER A 163 -27.85 1.12 -14.58
N ASP A 164 -28.69 1.78 -15.38
CA ASP A 164 -28.58 1.82 -16.86
C ASP A 164 -27.66 2.95 -17.35
N ASP A 165 -26.88 3.54 -16.44
CA ASP A 165 -25.94 4.60 -16.78
C ASP A 165 -24.89 4.11 -17.78
N ASN A 166 -24.49 5.01 -18.66
CA ASN A 166 -23.46 4.78 -19.68
C ASN A 166 -22.33 5.81 -19.60
N TYR A 167 -22.29 6.65 -18.55
CA TYR A 167 -21.18 7.55 -18.29
C TYR A 167 -20.75 7.46 -16.83
N PHE A 168 -19.47 7.15 -16.63
CA PHE A 168 -18.85 6.97 -15.32
C PHE A 168 -17.58 7.79 -15.23
N GLU A 169 -17.49 8.65 -14.23
CA GLU A 169 -16.32 9.48 -13.96
C GLU A 169 -15.73 9.14 -12.61
N PHE A 170 -14.42 8.94 -12.59
CA PHE A 170 -13.66 8.56 -11.41
C PHE A 170 -12.57 9.59 -11.11
N ARG A 171 -12.27 9.74 -9.83
CA ARG A 171 -11.03 10.36 -9.36
C ARG A 171 -10.09 9.30 -8.81
N ILE A 172 -8.80 9.62 -8.83
CA ILE A 172 -7.74 8.86 -8.17
C ILE A 172 -7.71 9.25 -6.69
N GLU A 173 -7.55 8.28 -5.80
CA GLU A 173 -7.33 8.56 -4.38
C GLU A 173 -5.85 8.85 -4.09
N PRO A 174 -5.53 9.77 -3.15
CA PRO A 174 -4.16 10.26 -2.94
C PRO A 174 -3.10 9.20 -2.61
N TRP A 175 -3.53 8.03 -2.14
CA TRP A 175 -2.65 6.93 -1.71
C TRP A 175 -2.35 5.91 -2.81
N ILE A 176 -2.78 6.14 -4.05
CA ILE A 176 -2.63 5.15 -5.14
C ILE A 176 -1.17 4.72 -5.40
N ILE A 177 -0.20 5.60 -5.12
CA ILE A 177 1.25 5.33 -5.24
C ILE A 177 1.92 5.00 -3.90
N GLU A 178 1.19 5.05 -2.78
CA GLU A 178 1.73 4.70 -1.47
C GLU A 178 2.09 3.21 -1.42
N ILE A 179 3.20 2.89 -0.76
CA ILE A 179 3.58 1.51 -0.47
C ILE A 179 3.03 1.15 0.90
N PHE A 180 2.11 0.20 0.91
CA PHE A 180 1.57 -0.36 2.14
C PHE A 180 2.34 -1.61 2.52
N VAL A 181 2.91 -1.60 3.72
CA VAL A 181 3.74 -2.67 4.25
C VAL A 181 2.93 -3.45 5.28
N GLU A 182 2.79 -4.76 5.10
CA GLU A 182 2.09 -5.63 6.04
C GLU A 182 3.00 -6.80 6.41
N ASN A 183 3.38 -6.87 7.68
CA ASN A 183 4.19 -7.93 8.27
C ASN A 183 5.49 -8.24 7.50
N ILE A 184 6.17 -7.22 6.96
CA ILE A 184 7.48 -7.42 6.34
C ILE A 184 8.53 -7.71 7.40
N VAL A 185 9.22 -8.84 7.25
CA VAL A 185 10.19 -9.33 8.22
C VAL A 185 11.62 -9.13 7.73
N LEU A 186 12.43 -8.48 8.56
CA LEU A 186 13.85 -8.25 8.34
C LEU A 186 14.66 -8.81 9.51
N ARG A 187 15.82 -9.42 9.23
CA ARG A 187 16.78 -9.91 10.22
C ARG A 187 17.99 -8.98 10.25
N PRO A 188 18.38 -8.44 11.42
CA PRO A 188 19.63 -7.72 11.53
C PRO A 188 20.82 -8.63 11.26
N GLU A 189 21.77 -8.14 10.49
CA GLU A 189 23.10 -8.73 10.30
C GLU A 189 24.18 -7.71 10.71
N LYS A 190 25.45 -8.11 10.62
CA LYS A 190 26.57 -7.30 11.12
C LYS A 190 26.59 -5.88 10.55
N ASP A 191 26.35 -5.75 9.25
CA ASP A 191 26.51 -4.51 8.48
C ASP A 191 25.20 -4.11 7.75
N GLY A 192 24.04 -4.64 8.17
CA GLY A 192 22.81 -4.43 7.42
C GLY A 192 21.60 -5.23 7.90
N LEU A 193 20.63 -5.38 7.00
CA LEU A 193 19.42 -6.19 7.19
C LEU A 193 19.29 -7.18 6.04
N VAL A 194 18.72 -8.35 6.31
CA VAL A 194 18.33 -9.32 5.28
C VAL A 194 16.89 -9.75 5.50
N GLY A 195 16.07 -9.76 4.45
CA GLY A 195 14.69 -10.23 4.55
C GLY A 195 13.82 -9.85 3.35
N GLU A 196 12.54 -9.64 3.60
CA GLU A 196 11.55 -9.41 2.56
C GLU A 196 11.56 -7.97 2.03
N HIS A 197 11.02 -7.78 0.82
CA HIS A 197 10.76 -6.46 0.24
C HIS A 197 9.28 -6.38 -0.17
N PRO A 198 8.54 -5.30 0.16
CA PRO A 198 7.08 -5.25 -0.05
C PRO A 198 6.63 -5.31 -1.51
N LEU A 199 7.50 -4.87 -2.44
CA LEU A 199 7.18 -4.83 -3.88
C LEU A 199 7.95 -5.83 -4.76
N LEU A 200 9.01 -6.46 -4.25
CA LEU A 200 9.89 -7.30 -5.07
C LEU A 200 9.66 -8.78 -4.75
N LYS A 201 9.73 -9.63 -5.77
CA LYS A 201 9.63 -11.08 -5.61
C LYS A 201 11.02 -11.69 -5.49
N GLY A 202 11.25 -12.52 -4.48
CA GLY A 202 12.51 -13.21 -4.23
C GLY A 202 12.53 -13.85 -2.84
N ASP A 203 13.54 -14.68 -2.57
CA ASP A 203 13.64 -15.43 -1.31
C ASP A 203 14.15 -14.57 -0.15
N ALA A 204 15.07 -13.64 -0.41
CA ALA A 204 15.52 -12.63 0.53
C ALA A 204 16.31 -11.53 -0.21
N PHE A 205 16.19 -10.30 0.29
CA PHE A 205 16.92 -9.13 -0.16
C PHE A 205 17.89 -8.66 0.92
N SER A 206 19.04 -8.13 0.48
CA SER A 206 20.06 -7.57 1.36
C SER A 206 19.98 -6.05 1.35
N TYR A 207 20.08 -5.45 2.53
CA TYR A 207 20.12 -4.02 2.72
C TYR A 207 21.36 -3.63 3.51
N GLU A 208 22.22 -2.80 2.94
CA GLU A 208 23.43 -2.31 3.61
C GLU A 208 23.11 -1.07 4.45
N LYS A 209 23.64 -1.02 5.68
CA LYS A 209 23.47 0.16 6.53
C LYS A 209 24.38 1.29 6.05
N MET A 210 23.80 2.47 5.82
CA MET A 210 24.56 3.68 5.55
C MET A 210 25.40 4.08 6.77
N LYS A 211 26.66 4.43 6.53
CA LYS A 211 27.65 4.81 7.56
C LYS A 211 27.48 6.25 8.02
#